data_AF-A0A960WQM6-F1
#
_entry.id   AF-A0A960WQM6-F1
#
_cell.length_a   1.000
_cell.length_b   1.000
_cell.length_c   1.000
_cell.angle_alpha   90.00
_cell.angle_beta   90.00
_cell.angle_gamma   90.00
#
_symmetry.space_group_name_H-M   'P 1'
#
loop_
_entity.id
_entity.type
_entity.pdbx_description
1 polymer ?
#
loop_
_entity_poly.entity_id
_entity_poly.type
_entity_poly.pdbx_seq_one_letter_code
_entity_poly.pdbx_strand_id
1 'polypeptide(L)'
;MSIWASTDPETAEGWALSLDHGEVRDLVLESLYRSWAVLDPETAVLRSLALEEDDSRHRALAGVVQEWSANDLAAVGQWARSLKDPNLKDFATMAVADEMSTRAPREAMRWASEHLASDSQANPEIVALVASKAGFESPLETFEWLKSIPPSPEAASSLAGVATYLVEDDPSFAWEGFAELSENLRSLVGPAVASTLGSQDPEAGIRWLAQQRAGESKNRSTGAFAAGWYQRNPVKAEAWVEQLPNGPEKDAASRGLSASTGEPGGSAVSRSTP
;
A
#
# COMPACT_ATOMS: atom_id res chain seq x y z
N MET A 1 30.02 -3.03 21.13
CA MET A 1 29.01 -4.06 21.42
C MET A 1 28.98 -5.16 20.37
N SER A 2 29.04 -4.80 19.07
CA SER A 2 29.12 -5.78 17.96
C SER A 2 30.22 -6.84 18.12
N ILE A 3 31.43 -6.47 18.57
CA ILE A 3 32.53 -7.42 18.76
C ILE A 3 32.20 -8.50 19.82
N TRP A 4 31.57 -8.12 20.94
CA TRP A 4 31.18 -9.08 21.99
C TRP A 4 30.01 -9.96 21.55
N ALA A 5 28.98 -9.35 20.96
CA ALA A 5 27.86 -10.08 20.38
C ALA A 5 28.29 -11.10 19.31
N SER A 6 29.34 -10.78 18.55
CA SER A 6 29.90 -11.69 17.54
C SER A 6 30.84 -12.77 18.09
N THR A 7 31.20 -12.73 19.38
CA THR A 7 32.16 -13.67 20.00
C THR A 7 31.51 -14.54 21.08
N ASP A 8 30.66 -13.94 21.90
CA ASP A 8 29.91 -14.60 22.97
C ASP A 8 28.56 -13.88 23.17
N PRO A 9 27.56 -14.21 22.33
CA PRO A 9 26.27 -13.54 22.37
C PRO A 9 25.48 -13.82 23.66
N GLU A 10 25.67 -14.97 24.31
CA GLU A 10 24.96 -15.31 25.55
C GLU A 10 25.42 -14.42 26.71
N THR A 11 26.73 -14.21 26.87
CA THR A 11 27.26 -13.28 27.87
C THR A 11 26.80 -11.85 27.59
N ALA A 12 26.78 -11.44 26.32
CA ALA A 12 26.32 -10.12 25.92
C ALA A 12 24.82 -9.92 26.19
N GLU A 13 24.00 -10.95 26.01
CA GLU A 13 22.57 -10.94 26.35
C GLU A 13 22.34 -10.80 27.86
N GLY A 14 23.07 -11.57 28.68
CA GLY A 14 22.98 -11.46 30.14
C GLY A 14 23.29 -10.06 30.64
N TRP A 15 24.29 -9.39 30.06
CA TRP A 15 24.58 -7.99 30.36
C TRP A 15 23.49 -7.03 29.85
N ALA A 16 23.00 -7.22 28.63
CA ALA A 16 21.93 -6.38 28.06
C ALA A 16 20.64 -6.44 28.90
N LEU A 17 20.27 -7.63 29.38
CA LEU A 17 19.12 -7.85 30.25
C LEU A 17 19.32 -7.30 31.68
N SER A 18 20.56 -7.05 32.11
CA SER A 18 20.85 -6.42 33.39
C SER A 18 20.66 -4.90 33.39
N LEU A 19 20.48 -4.29 32.21
CA LEU A 19 20.21 -2.86 32.09
C LEU A 19 18.78 -2.55 32.56
N ASP A 20 18.60 -1.35 33.11
CA ASP A 20 17.27 -0.84 33.44
C ASP A 20 16.37 -0.81 32.20
N HIS A 21 15.09 -1.10 32.38
CA HIS A 21 14.12 -1.06 31.29
C HIS A 21 14.03 0.34 30.66
N GLY A 22 13.89 0.37 29.34
CA GLY A 22 13.73 1.59 28.55
C GLY A 22 14.53 1.57 27.26
N GLU A 23 14.46 2.67 26.52
CA GLU A 23 14.98 2.80 25.15
C GLU A 23 16.45 2.36 25.00
N VAL A 24 17.31 2.64 25.98
CA VAL A 24 18.72 2.26 25.93
C VAL A 24 18.87 0.75 25.92
N ARG A 25 18.14 0.03 26.78
CA ARG A 25 18.15 -1.44 26.80
C ARG A 25 17.58 -2.00 25.49
N ASP A 26 16.50 -1.41 24.97
CA ASP A 26 15.88 -1.86 23.72
C ASP A 26 16.83 -1.76 22.53
N LEU A 27 17.51 -0.63 22.36
CA LEU A 27 18.50 -0.43 21.29
C LEU A 27 19.71 -1.38 21.44
N VAL A 28 20.11 -1.66 22.68
CA VAL A 28 21.19 -2.60 22.98
C VAL A 28 20.80 -4.03 22.62
N LEU A 29 19.60 -4.47 23.01
CA LEU A 29 19.07 -5.79 22.66
C LEU A 29 18.90 -5.91 21.14
N GLU A 30 18.35 -4.90 20.47
CA GLU A 30 18.24 -4.88 19.01
C GLU A 30 19.60 -5.06 18.33
N SER A 31 20.60 -4.27 18.72
CA SER A 31 21.95 -4.39 18.15
C SER A 31 22.61 -5.73 18.45
N LEU A 32 22.36 -6.30 19.63
CA LEU A 32 22.88 -7.60 20.03
C LEU A 32 22.28 -8.71 19.15
N TYR A 33 20.95 -8.80 19.08
CA TYR A 33 20.28 -9.88 18.35
C TYR A 33 20.51 -9.78 16.85
N ARG A 34 20.59 -8.57 16.30
CA ARG A 34 21.04 -8.35 14.91
C ARG A 34 22.44 -8.94 14.70
N SER A 35 23.39 -8.68 15.59
CA SER A 35 24.74 -9.25 15.48
C SER A 35 24.77 -10.77 15.71
N TRP A 36 23.89 -11.30 16.57
CA TRP A 36 23.76 -12.75 16.78
C TRP A 36 23.21 -13.42 15.51
N ALA A 37 22.27 -12.77 14.82
CA ALA A 37 21.66 -13.29 13.62
C ALA A 37 22.64 -13.52 12.46
N VAL A 38 23.78 -12.82 12.44
CA VAL A 38 24.88 -13.09 11.49
C VAL A 38 25.48 -14.49 11.69
N LEU A 39 25.52 -14.98 12.94
CA LEU A 39 26.13 -16.25 13.31
C LEU A 39 25.12 -17.39 13.34
N ASP A 40 23.97 -17.13 13.97
CA ASP A 40 22.91 -18.10 14.21
C ASP A 40 21.55 -17.38 14.28
N PRO A 41 20.90 -17.17 13.12
CA PRO A 41 19.63 -16.46 13.05
C PRO A 41 18.49 -17.21 13.72
N GLU A 42 18.50 -18.54 13.71
CA GLU A 42 17.46 -19.35 14.35
C GLU A 42 17.50 -19.17 15.88
N THR A 43 18.69 -19.25 16.48
CA THR A 43 18.85 -18.98 17.91
C THR A 43 18.53 -17.54 18.25
N ALA A 44 18.98 -16.57 17.43
CA ALA A 44 18.68 -15.15 17.65
C ALA A 44 17.17 -14.87 17.64
N VAL A 45 16.42 -15.50 16.72
CA VAL A 45 14.96 -15.46 16.73
C VAL A 45 14.42 -16.04 18.03
N LEU A 46 14.77 -17.29 18.37
CA LEU A 46 14.21 -17.99 19.53
C LEU A 46 14.44 -17.21 20.82
N ARG A 47 15.61 -16.58 20.95
CA ARG A 47 15.97 -15.76 22.12
C ARG A 47 15.27 -14.41 22.13
N SER A 48 15.21 -13.70 21.00
CA SER A 48 14.46 -12.44 20.91
C SER A 48 12.97 -12.64 21.25
N LEU A 49 12.37 -13.77 20.86
CA LEU A 49 11.00 -14.14 21.21
C LEU A 49 10.77 -14.43 22.70
N ALA A 50 11.82 -14.78 23.42
CA ALA A 50 11.76 -15.08 24.85
C ALA A 50 11.85 -13.82 25.74
N LEU A 51 12.07 -12.64 25.16
CA LEU A 51 12.04 -11.37 25.88
C LEU A 51 10.64 -11.11 26.47
N GLU A 52 10.60 -10.71 27.74
CA GLU A 52 9.34 -10.52 28.47
C GLU A 52 8.58 -9.29 27.95
N GLU A 53 9.30 -8.22 27.63
CA GLU A 53 8.74 -6.95 27.21
C GLU A 53 8.41 -6.93 25.71
N ASP A 54 7.18 -6.56 25.40
CA ASP A 54 6.67 -6.56 24.02
C ASP A 54 7.50 -5.65 23.10
N ASP A 55 7.82 -4.43 23.53
CA ASP A 55 8.57 -3.47 22.69
C ASP A 55 9.98 -3.95 22.38
N SER A 56 10.70 -4.44 23.40
CA SER A 56 12.04 -5.00 23.23
C SER A 56 12.00 -6.23 22.31
N ARG A 57 11.01 -7.12 22.51
CA ARG A 57 10.79 -8.33 21.69
C ARG A 57 10.56 -7.98 20.23
N HIS A 58 9.64 -7.07 19.91
CA HIS A 58 9.34 -6.70 18.53
C HIS A 58 10.54 -6.03 17.86
N ARG A 59 11.23 -5.10 18.53
CA ARG A 59 12.41 -4.44 17.94
C ARG A 59 13.57 -5.41 17.72
N ALA A 60 13.88 -6.24 18.71
CA ALA A 60 14.91 -7.27 18.60
C ALA A 60 14.62 -8.22 17.45
N LEU A 61 13.40 -8.73 17.36
CA LEU A 61 12.98 -9.63 16.29
C LEU A 61 13.04 -8.94 14.92
N ALA A 62 12.62 -7.68 14.79
CA ALA A 62 12.76 -6.91 13.56
C ALA A 62 14.24 -6.81 13.13
N GLY A 63 15.15 -6.54 14.08
CA GLY A 63 16.59 -6.51 13.81
C GLY A 63 17.15 -7.86 13.35
N VAL A 64 16.67 -8.97 13.93
CA VAL A 64 17.04 -10.34 13.50
C VAL A 64 16.53 -10.62 12.09
N VAL A 65 15.25 -10.33 11.81
CA VAL A 65 14.64 -10.54 10.49
C VAL A 65 15.36 -9.71 9.43
N GLN A 66 15.72 -8.47 9.75
CA GLN A 66 16.49 -7.61 8.85
C GLN A 66 17.85 -8.24 8.49
N GLU A 67 18.63 -8.65 9.49
CA GLU A 67 19.95 -9.25 9.25
C GLU A 67 19.85 -10.61 8.55
N TRP A 68 18.88 -11.45 8.94
CA TRP A 68 18.70 -12.75 8.31
C TRP A 68 18.26 -12.59 6.85
N SER A 69 17.29 -11.71 6.57
CA SER A 69 16.88 -11.38 5.20
C SER A 69 18.03 -10.84 4.36
N ALA A 70 18.97 -10.13 4.98
CA ALA A 70 20.13 -9.59 4.30
C ALA A 70 21.09 -10.67 3.79
N ASN A 71 21.13 -11.82 4.45
CA ASN A 71 22.05 -12.92 4.17
C ASN A 71 21.37 -14.08 3.44
N ASP A 72 20.15 -14.47 3.83
CA ASP A 72 19.37 -15.56 3.24
C ASP A 72 17.86 -15.27 3.30
N LEU A 73 17.39 -14.59 2.25
CA LEU A 73 16.00 -14.19 2.07
C LEU A 73 15.04 -15.39 1.94
N ALA A 74 15.51 -16.50 1.37
CA ALA A 74 14.69 -17.68 1.18
C ALA A 74 14.47 -18.40 2.53
N ALA A 75 15.51 -18.52 3.34
CA ALA A 75 15.45 -19.16 4.65
C ALA A 75 14.53 -18.38 5.62
N VAL A 76 14.70 -17.05 5.73
CA VAL A 76 13.85 -16.24 6.62
C VAL A 76 12.38 -16.27 6.20
N GLY A 77 12.09 -16.30 4.89
CA GLY A 77 10.73 -16.42 4.38
C GLY A 77 10.09 -17.78 4.69
N GLN A 78 10.86 -18.87 4.66
CA GLN A 78 10.40 -20.20 5.08
C GLN A 78 10.15 -20.25 6.59
N TRP A 79 11.07 -19.69 7.38
CA TRP A 79 10.90 -19.59 8.83
C TRP A 79 9.63 -18.83 9.19
N ALA A 80 9.41 -17.64 8.63
CA ALA A 80 8.23 -16.82 8.91
C ALA A 80 6.93 -17.59 8.62
N ARG A 81 6.88 -18.33 7.49
CA ARG A 81 5.71 -19.16 7.12
C ARG A 81 5.51 -20.37 8.05
N SER A 82 6.56 -20.85 8.73
CA SER A 82 6.51 -22.01 9.63
C SER A 82 5.96 -21.71 11.03
N LEU A 83 5.86 -20.42 11.39
CA LEU A 83 5.37 -19.98 12.69
C LEU A 83 3.91 -20.39 12.91
N LYS A 84 3.63 -20.92 14.10
CA LYS A 84 2.30 -21.42 14.49
C LYS A 84 1.45 -20.39 15.24
N ASP A 85 2.10 -19.48 15.96
CA ASP A 85 1.41 -18.37 16.61
C ASP A 85 0.98 -17.35 15.54
N PRO A 86 -0.32 -17.05 15.38
CA PRO A 86 -0.79 -16.21 14.30
C PRO A 86 -0.27 -14.76 14.35
N ASN A 87 -0.16 -14.18 15.55
CA ASN A 87 0.29 -12.80 15.70
C ASN A 87 1.77 -12.68 15.35
N LEU A 88 2.56 -13.64 15.84
CA LEU A 88 3.98 -13.70 15.55
C LEU A 88 4.25 -14.00 14.08
N LYS A 89 3.45 -14.90 13.49
CA LYS A 89 3.52 -15.20 12.06
C LYS A 89 3.27 -13.94 11.23
N ASP A 90 2.21 -13.20 11.54
CA ASP A 90 1.87 -11.95 10.85
C ASP A 90 2.98 -10.89 10.98
N PHE A 91 3.48 -10.67 12.19
CA PHE A 91 4.61 -9.77 12.41
C PHE A 91 5.84 -10.17 11.57
N ALA A 92 6.20 -11.45 11.60
CA ALA A 92 7.37 -11.96 10.90
C ALA A 92 7.20 -11.86 9.37
N THR A 93 6.04 -12.22 8.83
CA THR A 93 5.78 -12.15 7.38
C THR A 93 5.74 -10.71 6.89
N MET A 94 5.20 -9.77 7.68
CA MET A 94 5.24 -8.34 7.37
C MET A 94 6.67 -7.78 7.40
N ALA A 95 7.48 -8.12 8.40
CA ALA A 95 8.87 -7.70 8.48
C ALA A 95 9.71 -8.25 7.31
N VAL A 96 9.50 -9.53 6.95
CA VAL A 96 10.13 -10.13 5.77
C VAL A 96 9.69 -9.43 4.49
N ALA A 97 8.40 -9.15 4.31
CA ALA A 97 7.89 -8.43 3.15
C ALA A 97 8.51 -7.03 3.02
N ASP A 98 8.65 -6.29 4.11
CA ASP A 98 9.21 -4.94 4.11
C ASP A 98 10.68 -4.94 3.64
N GLU A 99 11.48 -5.87 4.19
CA GLU A 99 12.89 -6.01 3.85
C GLU A 99 13.08 -6.54 2.43
N MET A 100 12.31 -7.56 2.02
CA MET A 100 12.26 -8.05 0.64
C MET A 100 11.93 -6.92 -0.34
N SER A 101 10.92 -6.12 -0.02
CA SER A 101 10.46 -5.04 -0.89
C SER A 101 11.49 -3.92 -1.04
N THR A 102 12.33 -3.72 -0.03
CA THR A 102 13.41 -2.71 -0.06
C THR A 102 14.59 -3.15 -0.93
N ARG A 103 14.86 -4.46 -1.01
CA ARG A 103 16.08 -4.99 -1.66
C ARG A 103 15.82 -5.63 -3.01
N ALA A 104 14.68 -6.28 -3.14
CA ALA A 104 14.32 -7.11 -4.28
C ALA A 104 12.79 -7.08 -4.47
N PRO A 105 12.21 -5.95 -4.92
CA PRO A 105 10.75 -5.78 -5.01
C PRO A 105 10.05 -6.83 -5.88
N ARG A 106 10.71 -7.32 -6.95
CA ARG A 106 10.18 -8.44 -7.76
C ARG A 106 10.08 -9.74 -7.00
N GLU A 107 11.08 -10.03 -6.17
CA GLU A 107 11.05 -11.21 -5.31
C GLU A 107 10.00 -11.06 -4.21
N ALA A 108 9.84 -9.85 -3.67
CA ALA A 108 8.77 -9.53 -2.71
C ALA A 108 7.38 -9.76 -3.31
N MET A 109 7.11 -9.31 -4.54
CA MET A 109 5.86 -9.56 -5.26
C MET A 109 5.58 -11.06 -5.42
N ARG A 110 6.58 -11.83 -5.86
CA ARG A 110 6.46 -13.29 -5.97
C ARG A 110 6.18 -13.95 -4.63
N TRP A 111 6.94 -13.58 -3.60
CA TRP A 111 6.80 -14.17 -2.27
C TRP A 111 5.46 -13.84 -1.61
N ALA A 112 4.96 -12.60 -1.77
CA ALA A 112 3.64 -12.20 -1.29
C ALA A 112 2.52 -12.99 -2.00
N SER A 113 2.59 -13.16 -3.33
CA SER A 113 1.63 -13.99 -4.08
C SER A 113 1.61 -15.44 -3.58
N GLU A 114 2.78 -16.04 -3.41
CA GLU A 114 2.89 -17.41 -2.90
C GLU A 114 2.34 -17.52 -1.47
N HIS A 115 2.65 -16.55 -0.61
CA HIS A 115 2.20 -16.55 0.78
C HIS A 115 0.68 -16.50 0.87
N LEU A 116 0.05 -15.53 0.19
CA LEU A 116 -1.41 -15.36 0.14
C LEU A 116 -2.12 -16.56 -0.50
N ALA A 117 -1.51 -17.21 -1.49
CA ALA A 117 -2.07 -18.41 -2.11
C ALA A 117 -1.97 -19.65 -1.21
N SER A 118 -0.91 -19.75 -0.40
CA SER A 118 -0.65 -20.89 0.49
C SER A 118 -1.38 -20.81 1.84
N ASP A 119 -1.75 -19.60 2.28
CA ASP A 119 -2.31 -19.34 3.59
C ASP A 119 -3.52 -18.41 3.48
N SER A 120 -4.72 -18.98 3.64
CA SER A 120 -5.96 -18.20 3.60
C SER A 120 -6.14 -17.23 4.77
N GLN A 121 -5.31 -17.35 5.82
CA GLN A 121 -5.27 -16.45 6.97
C GLN A 121 -4.14 -15.43 6.87
N ALA A 122 -3.37 -15.43 5.77
CA ALA A 122 -2.34 -14.44 5.54
C ALA A 122 -2.91 -13.02 5.55
N ASN A 123 -2.16 -12.10 6.15
CA ASN A 123 -2.56 -10.71 6.23
C ASN A 123 -2.48 -10.04 4.84
N PRO A 124 -3.59 -9.53 4.31
CA PRO A 124 -3.62 -8.92 2.98
C PRO A 124 -2.88 -7.57 2.91
N GLU A 125 -2.56 -6.93 4.05
CA GLU A 125 -1.77 -5.69 4.10
C GLU A 125 -0.37 -5.84 3.48
N ILE A 126 0.11 -7.09 3.41
CA ILE A 126 1.35 -7.42 2.70
C ILE A 126 1.32 -6.96 1.24
N VAL A 127 0.14 -6.94 0.62
CA VAL A 127 -0.05 -6.47 -0.75
C VAL A 127 0.25 -4.98 -0.84
N ALA A 128 -0.35 -4.18 0.04
CA ALA A 128 -0.17 -2.73 0.04
C ALA A 128 1.28 -2.35 0.33
N LEU A 129 1.89 -3.04 1.30
CA LEU A 129 3.30 -2.85 1.63
C LEU A 129 4.20 -3.09 0.41
N VAL A 130 4.08 -4.26 -0.22
CA VAL A 130 4.91 -4.61 -1.39
C VAL A 130 4.63 -3.69 -2.57
N ALA A 131 3.35 -3.41 -2.86
CA ALA A 131 2.94 -2.51 -3.94
C ALA A 131 3.51 -1.10 -3.76
N SER A 132 3.55 -0.60 -2.52
CA SER A 132 4.03 0.75 -2.25
C SER A 132 5.49 0.94 -2.67
N LYS A 133 6.36 -0.05 -2.44
CA LYS A 133 7.78 0.04 -2.83
C LYS A 133 8.01 -0.38 -4.27
N ALA A 134 7.44 -1.52 -4.69
CA ALA A 134 7.61 -2.03 -6.05
C ALA A 134 7.02 -1.07 -7.10
N GLY A 135 5.93 -0.37 -6.76
CA GLY A 135 5.28 0.60 -7.63
C GLY A 135 6.15 1.81 -7.96
N PHE A 136 7.08 2.21 -7.08
CA PHE A 136 8.02 3.30 -7.38
C PHE A 136 9.11 2.88 -8.38
N GLU A 137 9.56 1.62 -8.33
CA GLU A 137 10.63 1.13 -9.22
C GLU A 137 10.11 0.61 -10.56
N SER A 138 8.98 -0.09 -10.52
CA SER A 138 8.45 -0.84 -11.67
C SER A 138 6.90 -0.79 -11.71
N PRO A 139 6.30 0.40 -11.91
CA PRO A 139 4.85 0.59 -11.77
C PRO A 139 4.02 -0.30 -12.71
N LEU A 140 4.44 -0.49 -13.97
CA LEU A 140 3.74 -1.38 -14.90
C LEU A 140 3.76 -2.84 -14.45
N GLU A 141 4.90 -3.31 -13.95
CA GLU A 141 5.03 -4.69 -13.45
C GLU A 141 4.21 -4.88 -12.17
N THR A 142 4.23 -3.90 -11.26
CA THR A 142 3.40 -3.91 -10.04
C THR A 142 1.91 -3.86 -10.38
N PHE A 143 1.52 -3.10 -11.40
CA PHE A 143 0.14 -3.04 -11.88
C PHE A 143 -0.33 -4.41 -12.40
N GLU A 144 0.49 -5.07 -13.23
CA GLU A 144 0.18 -6.43 -13.71
C GLU A 144 0.16 -7.47 -12.59
N TRP A 145 1.07 -7.36 -11.62
CA TRP A 145 1.05 -8.22 -10.44
C TRP A 145 -0.24 -8.04 -9.61
N LEU A 146 -0.66 -6.80 -9.34
CA LEU A 146 -1.89 -6.49 -8.59
C LEU A 146 -3.18 -6.98 -9.27
N LYS A 147 -3.17 -7.09 -10.61
CA LYS A 147 -4.28 -7.70 -11.36
C LYS A 147 -4.37 -9.22 -11.17
N SER A 148 -3.27 -9.86 -10.77
CA SER A 148 -3.14 -11.32 -10.69
C SER A 148 -3.36 -11.90 -9.29
N ILE A 149 -3.23 -11.08 -8.25
CA ILE A 149 -3.40 -11.51 -6.86
C ILE A 149 -4.89 -11.66 -6.46
N PRO A 150 -5.20 -12.41 -5.40
CA PRO A 150 -6.56 -12.52 -4.88
C PRO A 150 -7.19 -11.14 -4.61
N PRO A 151 -8.45 -10.89 -5.03
CA PRO A 151 -9.09 -9.61 -4.79
C PRO A 151 -9.21 -9.29 -3.29
N SER A 152 -8.68 -8.13 -2.88
CA SER A 152 -8.81 -7.58 -1.53
C SER A 152 -8.94 -6.05 -1.58
N PRO A 153 -9.42 -5.39 -0.51
CA PRO A 153 -9.41 -3.92 -0.42
C PRO A 153 -8.02 -3.31 -0.63
N GLU A 154 -6.98 -3.94 -0.08
CA GLU A 154 -5.58 -3.51 -0.14
C GLU A 154 -5.05 -3.61 -1.58
N ALA A 155 -5.37 -4.71 -2.27
CA ALA A 155 -5.06 -4.88 -3.69
C ALA A 155 -5.78 -3.82 -4.55
N ALA A 156 -7.06 -3.57 -4.29
CA ALA A 156 -7.84 -2.60 -5.04
C ALA A 156 -7.31 -1.16 -4.84
N SER A 157 -7.03 -0.78 -3.60
CA SER A 157 -6.45 0.53 -3.25
C SER A 157 -5.06 0.70 -3.87
N SER A 158 -4.21 -0.33 -3.80
CA SER A 158 -2.87 -0.31 -4.40
C SER A 158 -2.93 -0.22 -5.93
N LEU A 159 -3.86 -0.96 -6.56
CA LEU A 159 -4.05 -0.93 -8.01
C LEU A 159 -4.49 0.45 -8.48
N ALA A 160 -5.40 1.09 -7.74
CA ALA A 160 -5.82 2.47 -8.01
C ALA A 160 -4.66 3.46 -7.84
N GLY A 161 -3.84 3.32 -6.79
CA GLY A 161 -2.67 4.17 -6.56
C GLY A 161 -1.60 4.05 -7.65
N VAL A 162 -1.26 2.82 -8.04
CA VAL A 162 -0.31 2.57 -9.14
C VAL A 162 -0.88 3.07 -10.47
N ALA A 163 -2.19 2.89 -10.73
CA ALA A 163 -2.82 3.44 -11.92
C ALA A 163 -2.78 4.97 -11.96
N THR A 164 -2.98 5.64 -10.83
CA THR A 164 -2.80 7.10 -10.74
C THR A 164 -1.38 7.45 -11.16
N TYR A 165 -0.35 6.87 -10.54
CA TYR A 165 1.05 7.13 -10.89
C TYR A 165 1.32 6.91 -12.39
N LEU A 166 0.81 5.82 -12.97
CA LEU A 166 0.97 5.53 -14.39
C LEU A 166 0.34 6.60 -15.30
N VAL A 167 -0.83 7.14 -14.94
CA VAL A 167 -1.45 8.25 -15.68
C VAL A 167 -0.67 9.55 -15.53
N GLU A 168 -0.11 9.82 -14.35
CA GLU A 168 0.70 11.02 -14.11
C GLU A 168 2.01 10.99 -14.90
N ASP A 169 2.65 9.82 -15.01
CA ASP A 169 3.89 9.62 -15.74
C ASP A 169 3.67 9.52 -17.26
N ASP A 170 2.67 8.74 -17.69
CA ASP A 170 2.27 8.58 -19.07
C ASP A 170 0.73 8.62 -19.24
N PRO A 171 0.18 9.78 -19.66
CA PRO A 171 -1.25 9.92 -19.92
C PRO A 171 -1.82 8.95 -20.97
N SER A 172 -0.98 8.28 -21.77
CA SER A 172 -1.40 7.23 -22.71
C SER A 172 -2.06 6.04 -22.00
N PHE A 173 -1.67 5.76 -20.75
CA PHE A 173 -2.23 4.67 -19.94
C PHE A 173 -3.75 4.78 -19.77
N ALA A 174 -4.29 6.01 -19.67
CA ALA A 174 -5.72 6.24 -19.57
C ALA A 174 -6.49 5.67 -20.78
N TRP A 175 -5.85 5.59 -21.95
CA TRP A 175 -6.48 5.13 -23.19
C TRP A 175 -6.22 3.66 -23.48
N GLU A 176 -4.98 3.21 -23.33
CA GLU A 176 -4.56 1.87 -23.72
C GLU A 176 -4.65 0.91 -22.53
N GLY A 177 -3.89 1.19 -21.47
CA GLY A 177 -3.84 0.33 -20.28
C GLY A 177 -5.19 0.15 -19.59
N PHE A 178 -5.96 1.23 -19.43
CA PHE A 178 -7.30 1.16 -18.85
C PHE A 178 -8.29 0.35 -19.73
N ALA A 179 -8.17 0.46 -21.06
CA ALA A 179 -9.06 -0.25 -21.98
C ALA A 179 -8.82 -1.76 -21.98
N GLU A 180 -7.68 -2.25 -21.51
CA GLU A 180 -7.42 -3.69 -21.38
C GLU A 180 -8.00 -4.32 -20.10
N LEU A 181 -8.43 -3.49 -19.15
CA LEU A 181 -8.97 -3.97 -17.87
C LEU A 181 -10.34 -4.64 -18.02
N SER A 182 -10.58 -5.65 -17.17
CA SER A 182 -11.92 -6.23 -17.00
C SER A 182 -12.89 -5.18 -16.45
N GLU A 183 -14.20 -5.37 -16.67
CA GLU A 183 -15.21 -4.40 -16.21
C GLU A 183 -15.14 -4.14 -14.70
N ASN A 184 -14.88 -5.17 -13.90
CA ASN A 184 -14.71 -5.04 -12.45
C ASN A 184 -13.52 -4.15 -12.10
N LEU A 185 -12.37 -4.35 -12.75
CA LEU A 185 -11.16 -3.57 -12.52
C LEU A 185 -11.31 -2.13 -13.01
N ARG A 186 -11.96 -1.91 -14.16
CA ARG A 186 -12.30 -0.56 -14.64
C ARG A 186 -13.16 0.19 -13.64
N SER A 187 -14.13 -0.48 -13.03
CA SER A 187 -15.00 0.09 -12.01
C SER A 187 -14.25 0.49 -10.73
N LEU A 188 -13.14 -0.18 -10.42
CA LEU A 188 -12.27 0.14 -9.28
C LEU A 188 -11.30 1.28 -9.59
N VAL A 189 -10.63 1.22 -10.74
CA VAL A 189 -9.55 2.12 -11.12
C VAL A 189 -10.05 3.41 -11.79
N GLY A 190 -11.21 3.36 -12.44
CA GLY A 190 -11.78 4.47 -13.22
C GLY A 190 -11.87 5.78 -12.46
N PRO A 191 -12.39 5.82 -11.22
CA PRO A 191 -12.41 7.04 -10.42
C PRO A 191 -11.02 7.64 -10.16
N ALA A 192 -9.99 6.83 -9.94
CA ALA A 192 -8.63 7.30 -9.70
C ALA A 192 -8.03 7.93 -10.97
N VAL A 193 -8.17 7.24 -12.12
CA VAL A 193 -7.77 7.76 -13.44
C VAL A 193 -8.50 9.08 -13.74
N ALA A 194 -9.81 9.11 -13.53
CA ALA A 194 -10.65 10.27 -13.82
C ALA A 194 -10.29 11.48 -12.93
N SER A 195 -10.06 11.26 -11.63
CA SER A 195 -9.59 12.30 -10.71
C SER A 195 -8.24 12.87 -11.14
N THR A 196 -7.31 11.99 -11.52
CA THR A 196 -5.97 12.37 -11.99
C THR A 196 -6.06 13.23 -13.24
N LEU A 197 -6.80 12.79 -14.26
CA LEU A 197 -7.05 13.57 -15.48
C LEU A 197 -7.73 14.90 -15.18
N GLY A 198 -8.74 14.93 -14.30
CA GLY A 198 -9.38 16.19 -13.89
C GLY A 198 -8.38 17.18 -13.28
N SER A 199 -7.43 16.69 -12.51
CA SER A 199 -6.42 17.55 -11.89
C SER A 199 -5.28 17.98 -12.84
N GLN A 200 -4.91 17.16 -13.83
CA GLN A 200 -3.73 17.42 -14.68
C GLN A 200 -4.08 17.92 -16.07
N ASP A 201 -5.07 17.31 -16.74
CA ASP A 201 -5.52 17.62 -18.10
C ASP A 201 -7.05 17.41 -18.22
N PRO A 202 -7.85 18.41 -17.80
CA PRO A 202 -9.30 18.33 -17.85
C PRO A 202 -9.85 18.06 -19.26
N GLU A 203 -9.21 18.62 -20.29
CA GLU A 203 -9.61 18.43 -21.68
C GLU A 203 -9.39 16.98 -22.15
N ALA A 204 -8.31 16.31 -21.73
CA ALA A 204 -8.15 14.87 -21.91
C ALA A 204 -9.19 14.09 -21.09
N GLY A 205 -9.44 14.46 -19.83
CA GLY A 205 -10.43 13.79 -18.99
C GLY A 205 -11.86 13.85 -19.55
N ILE A 206 -12.28 14.98 -20.14
CA ILE A 206 -13.56 15.10 -20.83
C ILE A 206 -13.65 14.11 -22.00
N ARG A 207 -12.60 14.04 -22.83
CA ARG A 207 -12.54 13.10 -23.95
C ARG A 207 -12.56 11.65 -23.46
N TRP A 208 -11.90 11.38 -22.34
CA TRP A 208 -11.80 10.04 -21.77
C TRP A 208 -13.15 9.58 -21.22
N LEU A 209 -13.84 10.44 -20.46
CA LEU A 209 -15.19 10.19 -19.95
C LEU A 209 -16.19 9.96 -21.10
N ALA A 210 -16.07 10.69 -22.21
CA ALA A 210 -16.95 10.53 -23.37
C ALA A 210 -16.88 9.13 -24.01
N GLN A 211 -15.76 8.42 -23.87
CA GLN A 211 -15.57 7.06 -24.39
C GLN A 211 -16.05 5.98 -23.42
N GLN A 212 -16.31 6.32 -22.14
CA GLN A 212 -16.74 5.36 -21.15
C GLN A 212 -18.19 4.92 -21.37
N ARG A 213 -18.46 3.63 -21.11
CA ARG A 213 -19.81 3.08 -21.18
C ARG A 213 -20.71 3.74 -20.13
N ALA A 214 -21.87 4.21 -20.55
CA ALA A 214 -22.87 4.77 -19.64
C ALA A 214 -23.27 3.76 -18.55
N GLY A 215 -23.36 4.23 -17.31
CA GLY A 215 -23.67 3.41 -16.15
C GLY A 215 -22.98 3.92 -14.88
N GLU A 216 -23.10 3.14 -13.80
CA GLU A 216 -22.62 3.57 -12.48
C GLU A 216 -21.10 3.79 -12.43
N SER A 217 -20.32 2.94 -13.11
CA SER A 217 -18.86 3.11 -13.22
C SER A 217 -18.47 4.47 -13.81
N LYS A 218 -19.13 4.87 -14.91
CA LYS A 218 -18.94 6.19 -15.53
C LYS A 218 -19.38 7.30 -14.59
N ASN A 219 -20.56 7.19 -13.96
CA ASN A 219 -21.05 8.21 -13.02
C ASN A 219 -20.04 8.47 -11.88
N ARG A 220 -19.51 7.41 -11.26
CA ARG A 220 -18.49 7.52 -10.21
C ARG A 220 -17.21 8.19 -10.72
N SER A 221 -16.78 7.84 -11.93
CA SER A 221 -15.62 8.45 -12.58
C SER A 221 -15.84 9.93 -12.89
N THR A 222 -17.02 10.31 -13.38
CA THR A 222 -17.43 11.72 -13.62
C THR A 222 -17.39 12.54 -12.32
N GLY A 223 -17.87 11.97 -11.21
CA GLY A 223 -17.78 12.61 -9.90
C GLY A 223 -16.35 12.82 -9.43
N ALA A 224 -15.50 11.79 -9.56
CA ALA A 224 -14.09 11.88 -9.20
C ALA A 224 -13.31 12.88 -10.08
N PHE A 225 -13.58 12.90 -11.39
CA PHE A 225 -13.03 13.90 -12.31
C PHE A 225 -13.40 15.32 -11.90
N ALA A 226 -14.67 15.57 -11.57
CA ALA A 226 -15.13 16.88 -11.11
C ALA A 226 -14.37 17.33 -9.85
N ALA A 227 -14.20 16.43 -8.87
CA ALA A 227 -13.46 16.69 -7.64
C ALA A 227 -11.97 17.00 -7.92
N GLY A 228 -11.32 16.20 -8.78
CA GLY A 228 -9.93 16.42 -9.17
C GLY A 228 -9.71 17.76 -9.89
N TRP A 229 -10.61 18.12 -10.81
CA TRP A 229 -10.57 19.42 -11.49
C TRP A 229 -10.82 20.57 -10.53
N TYR A 230 -11.80 20.42 -9.63
CA TYR A 230 -12.12 21.46 -8.65
C TYR A 230 -10.92 21.82 -7.77
N GLN A 231 -10.14 20.83 -7.32
CA GLN A 231 -8.94 21.07 -6.51
C GLN A 231 -7.91 21.99 -7.19
N ARG A 232 -7.87 22.01 -8.53
CA ARG A 232 -6.93 22.81 -9.32
C ARG A 232 -7.55 24.09 -9.88
N ASN A 233 -8.81 24.02 -10.28
CA ASN A 233 -9.54 25.15 -10.87
C ASN A 233 -11.06 25.05 -10.59
N PRO A 234 -11.52 25.53 -9.42
CA PRO A 234 -12.93 25.50 -9.03
C PRO A 234 -13.89 26.10 -10.07
N VAL A 235 -13.55 27.29 -10.60
CA VAL A 235 -14.40 28.05 -11.52
C VAL A 235 -14.64 27.29 -12.83
N LYS A 236 -13.58 26.69 -13.40
CA LYS A 236 -13.72 25.91 -14.63
C LYS A 236 -14.47 24.59 -14.38
N ALA A 237 -14.22 23.93 -13.25
CA ALA A 237 -14.91 22.70 -12.89
C ALA A 237 -16.42 22.93 -12.71
N GLU A 238 -16.82 23.97 -11.96
CA GLU A 238 -18.22 24.37 -11.79
C GLU A 238 -18.90 24.68 -13.14
N ALA A 239 -18.25 25.49 -13.97
CA ALA A 239 -18.78 25.85 -15.30
C ALA A 239 -18.98 24.62 -16.19
N TRP A 240 -18.11 23.61 -16.10
CA TRP A 240 -18.28 22.34 -16.81
C TRP A 240 -19.46 21.53 -16.27
N VAL A 241 -19.62 21.42 -14.94
CA VAL A 241 -20.76 20.70 -14.33
C VAL A 241 -22.09 21.34 -14.70
N GLU A 242 -22.17 22.66 -14.77
CA GLU A 242 -23.39 23.38 -15.18
C GLU A 242 -23.83 23.04 -16.60
N GLN A 243 -22.87 22.85 -17.51
CA GLN A 243 -23.10 22.52 -18.92
C GLN A 243 -23.51 21.07 -19.15
N LEU A 244 -23.31 20.17 -18.18
CA LEU A 244 -23.75 18.78 -18.31
C LEU A 244 -25.28 18.70 -18.44
N PRO A 245 -25.81 17.81 -19.30
CA PRO A 245 -27.24 17.51 -19.35
C PRO A 245 -27.76 17.01 -17.99
N ASN A 246 -29.00 17.35 -17.65
CA ASN A 246 -29.63 16.83 -16.43
C ASN A 246 -29.68 15.30 -16.47
N GLY A 247 -29.21 14.65 -15.40
CA GLY A 247 -29.14 13.20 -15.31
C GLY A 247 -28.03 12.71 -14.36
N PRO A 248 -27.80 11.39 -14.32
CA PRO A 248 -26.91 10.76 -13.34
C PRO A 248 -25.47 11.27 -13.35
N GLU A 249 -24.94 11.62 -14.52
CA GLU A 249 -23.58 12.14 -14.68
C GLU A 249 -23.45 13.54 -14.06
N LYS A 250 -24.42 14.44 -14.28
CA LYS A 250 -24.44 15.77 -13.67
C LYS A 250 -24.60 15.69 -12.15
N ASP A 251 -25.46 14.78 -11.68
CA ASP A 251 -25.66 14.56 -10.24
C ASP A 251 -24.38 14.06 -9.58
N ALA A 252 -23.67 13.14 -10.24
CA ALA A 252 -22.39 12.62 -9.73
C ALA A 252 -21.28 13.69 -9.75
N ALA A 253 -21.19 14.47 -10.82
CA ALA A 253 -20.23 15.58 -10.92
C ALA A 253 -20.47 16.63 -9.82
N SER A 254 -21.73 17.02 -9.60
CA SER A 254 -22.12 17.97 -8.55
C SER A 254 -21.76 17.44 -7.15
N ARG A 255 -21.99 16.15 -6.87
CA ARG A 255 -21.55 15.53 -5.61
C ARG A 255 -20.04 15.57 -5.45
N GLY A 256 -19.28 15.35 -6.53
CA GLY A 256 -17.82 15.47 -6.54
C GLY A 256 -17.34 16.86 -6.12
N LEU A 257 -17.95 17.92 -6.68
CA LEU A 257 -17.64 19.30 -6.30
C LEU A 257 -17.95 19.58 -4.81
N SER A 258 -19.13 19.16 -4.33
CA SER A 258 -19.51 19.36 -2.93
C SER A 258 -18.59 18.60 -1.96
N ALA A 259 -18.14 17.40 -2.32
CA ALA A 259 -17.20 16.64 -1.49
C ALA A 259 -15.85 17.38 -1.33
N SER A 260 -15.42 18.11 -2.35
CA SER A 260 -14.18 18.90 -2.32
C SER A 260 -14.27 20.23 -1.56
N THR A 261 -15.47 20.74 -1.27
CA THR A 261 -15.66 21.98 -0.48
C THR A 261 -15.77 21.70 1.03
N GLY A 262 -15.93 20.44 1.45
CA GLY A 262 -16.19 20.07 2.83
C GLY A 262 -17.57 20.49 3.34
N GLU A 263 -18.45 20.98 2.46
CA GLU A 263 -19.82 21.30 2.81
C GLU A 263 -20.69 20.03 2.75
N PRO A 264 -21.42 19.67 3.82
CA PRO A 264 -22.41 18.60 3.75
C PRO A 264 -23.46 18.96 2.71
N GLY A 265 -23.64 18.08 1.72
CA GLY A 265 -24.37 18.36 0.48
C GLY A 265 -25.71 19.10 0.64
N GLY A 266 -25.86 20.16 -0.15
CA GLY A 266 -27.12 20.58 -0.74
C GLY A 266 -28.22 21.04 0.22
N SER A 267 -28.05 22.21 0.83
CA SER A 267 -29.23 23.04 1.10
C SER A 267 -29.68 23.63 -0.23
N ALA A 268 -30.74 23.06 -0.81
CA ALA A 268 -31.52 23.70 -1.85
C ALA A 268 -32.05 25.03 -1.31
N VAL A 269 -31.29 26.12 -1.50
CA VAL A 269 -31.79 27.46 -1.29
C VAL A 269 -32.72 27.76 -2.44
N SER A 270 -34.00 27.42 -2.21
CA SER A 270 -35.13 28.03 -2.87
C SER A 270 -35.01 29.55 -2.74
N ARG A 271 -34.44 30.21 -3.75
CA ARG A 271 -34.65 31.64 -3.96
C ARG A 271 -36.06 31.82 -4.51
N SER A 272 -37.03 31.86 -3.59
CA SER A 272 -38.29 32.55 -3.81
C SER A 272 -37.97 34.05 -3.92
N THR A 273 -38.09 34.58 -5.13
CA THR A 273 -38.20 36.01 -5.39
C THR A 273 -39.48 36.56 -4.74
N PRO A 274 -39.42 37.67 -3.99
CA PRO A 274 -40.57 38.56 -3.84
C PRO A 274 -40.78 39.39 -5.11
#